data_AF-A0A2C9JP86-F1
#
_entry.id   AF-A0A2C9JP86-F1
#
_cell.length_a   1.000
_cell.length_b   1.000
_cell.length_c   1.000
_cell.angle_alpha   90.00
_cell.angle_beta   90.00
_cell.angle_gamma   90.00
#
_symmetry.space_group_name_H-M   'P 1'
#
loop_
_entity.id
_entity.type
_entity.pdbx_description
1 polymer ?
#
loop_
_entity_poly.entity_id
_entity_poly.type
_entity_poly.pdbx_seq_one_letter_code
_entity_poly.pdbx_strand_id
1 'polypeptide(L)'
;MTRENELNLLDIAEDSLVPEARKILEDIWDQVISKCWSSHPADRPTSRILLQTLNELKSRSVEIQGDTNVEAIKQIVYDVCQEDLQSRSVTSQLTMDDLQRTLMAKYPHRFLHSDNIRLTRKKIGQGHFGSVWGASICRPSLNLHQTKSDWFQVAAKMFKKGDRNSEASFVREIALACELDHPKIVKMLYFAINPYIIKEEQFSYSKIMLIMEYMNMNSLIKYVSRKDIPLVPAILLKICIDIAEGMVYLSGREIVHRDLAARNVLLHQSGDSVVAKVSDFGLARNMEENYRFYNTKPDEQMPFPWMPPEILDDEAERKPFSSKGDVWSFGITMWEVFSHGKHPSVRMPEPQNVMNWYRQKNRLPRENFVCENLYDIMMKCWRLETKDRPAFVELQQELSSLRGQKITPWG
;
A
#
# COMPACT_ATOMS: atom_id res chain seq x y z
N MET A 1 20.29 14.68 0.51
CA MET A 1 20.75 16.07 0.71
C MET A 1 21.30 16.55 -0.62
N THR A 2 21.12 17.83 -0.96
CA THR A 2 21.88 18.49 -2.04
C THR A 2 23.13 19.14 -1.42
N ARG A 3 24.08 19.60 -2.24
CA ARG A 3 25.26 20.37 -1.77
C ARG A 3 24.87 21.72 -1.13
N GLU A 4 23.70 22.23 -1.49
CA GLU A 4 23.15 23.50 -0.99
C GLU A 4 22.50 23.31 0.39
N ASN A 5 21.77 22.21 0.61
CA ASN A 5 21.20 21.87 1.92
C ASN A 5 22.28 21.52 2.96
N GLU A 6 23.51 21.21 2.51
CA GLU A 6 24.62 20.97 3.41
C GLU A 6 25.38 22.23 3.80
N LEU A 7 25.58 23.18 2.88
CA LEU A 7 26.15 24.49 3.24
C LEU A 7 25.32 25.16 4.34
N ASN A 8 23.99 25.03 4.27
CA ASN A 8 23.10 25.47 5.34
C ASN A 8 23.27 24.66 6.64
N LEU A 9 23.53 23.34 6.58
CA LEU A 9 23.83 22.52 7.78
C LEU A 9 25.15 22.89 8.45
N LEU A 10 26.18 23.21 7.65
CA LEU A 10 27.49 23.65 8.12
C LEU A 10 27.44 25.08 8.68
N ASP A 11 26.68 25.98 8.03
CA ASP A 11 26.42 27.35 8.50
C ASP A 11 25.60 27.36 9.81
N ILE A 12 24.56 26.52 9.94
CA ILE A 12 23.77 26.42 11.18
C ILE A 12 24.58 25.75 12.31
N ALA A 13 25.53 24.89 11.96
CA ALA A 13 26.44 24.26 12.90
C ALA A 13 27.59 25.17 13.37
N GLU A 14 27.77 26.37 12.80
CA GLU A 14 28.88 27.27 13.14
C GLU A 14 28.87 27.69 14.60
N ASP A 15 27.69 27.84 15.21
CA ASP A 15 27.55 28.37 16.58
C ASP A 15 27.23 27.30 17.65
N SER A 16 26.89 26.06 17.26
CA SER A 16 26.27 25.07 18.16
C SER A 16 27.08 23.80 18.40
N LEU A 17 28.10 23.51 17.59
CA LEU A 17 28.89 22.28 17.69
C LEU A 17 30.33 22.56 18.13
N VAL A 18 30.85 21.69 19.01
CA VAL A 18 32.28 21.69 19.34
C VAL A 18 33.12 21.41 18.07
N PRO A 19 34.32 22.00 17.93
CA PRO A 19 35.15 21.89 16.72
C PRO A 19 35.43 20.44 16.28
N GLU A 20 35.53 19.52 17.24
CA GLU A 20 35.76 18.10 16.99
C GLU A 20 34.56 17.43 16.30
N ALA A 21 33.34 17.80 16.69
CA ALA A 21 32.11 17.28 16.06
C ALA A 21 31.95 17.83 14.64
N ARG A 22 32.30 19.11 14.43
CA ARG A 22 32.33 19.74 13.10
C ARG A 22 33.25 18.99 12.14
N LYS A 23 34.48 18.71 12.59
CA LYS A 23 35.47 17.99 11.79
C LYS A 23 35.01 16.58 11.39
N ILE A 24 34.26 15.89 12.27
CA ILE A 24 33.68 14.59 11.93
C ILE A 24 32.60 14.72 10.84
N LEU A 25 31.76 15.75 10.89
CA LEU A 25 30.77 15.99 9.84
C LEU A 25 31.41 16.30 8.49
N GLU A 26 32.43 17.16 8.47
CA GLU A 26 33.25 17.45 7.28
C GLU A 26 33.90 16.17 6.72
N ASP A 27 34.48 15.34 7.59
CA ASP A 27 35.08 14.07 7.17
C ASP A 27 34.04 13.05 6.64
N ILE A 28 32.84 12.99 7.23
CA ILE A 28 31.74 12.17 6.70
C ILE A 28 31.40 12.63 5.28
N TRP A 29 31.35 13.93 5.03
CA TRP A 29 31.10 14.44 3.69
C TRP A 29 32.22 14.07 2.71
N ASP A 30 33.44 14.47 3.02
CA ASP A 30 34.58 14.34 2.10
C ASP A 30 34.94 12.89 1.83
N GLN A 31 34.80 12.03 2.83
CA GLN A 31 35.29 10.65 2.74
C GLN A 31 34.18 9.66 2.38
N VAL A 32 32.91 9.97 2.65
CA VAL A 32 31.78 9.06 2.44
C VAL A 32 30.82 9.61 1.38
N ILE A 33 30.20 10.76 1.64
CA ILE A 33 29.07 11.25 0.84
C ILE A 33 29.51 11.73 -0.54
N SER A 34 30.52 12.60 -0.61
CA SER A 34 31.02 13.18 -1.86
C SER A 34 31.48 12.10 -2.85
N LYS A 35 32.15 11.05 -2.33
CA LYS A 35 32.62 9.91 -3.12
C LYS A 35 31.48 9.01 -3.57
N CYS A 36 30.47 8.78 -2.73
CA CYS A 36 29.26 8.05 -3.13
C CYS A 36 28.51 8.74 -4.28
N TRP A 37 28.57 10.07 -4.35
CA TRP A 37 27.91 10.89 -5.36
C TRP A 37 28.79 11.23 -6.56
N SER A 38 29.97 10.62 -6.72
CA SER A 38 30.77 10.84 -7.92
C SER A 38 29.94 10.54 -9.19
N SER A 39 30.02 11.46 -10.14
CA SER A 39 29.42 11.31 -11.47
C SER A 39 30.04 10.14 -12.24
N HIS A 40 31.27 9.74 -11.90
CA HIS A 40 31.96 8.60 -12.47
C HIS A 40 31.78 7.37 -11.56
N PRO A 41 31.13 6.29 -12.04
CA PRO A 41 30.85 5.10 -11.22
C PRO A 41 32.09 4.43 -10.62
N ALA A 42 33.25 4.54 -11.26
CA ALA A 42 34.51 3.95 -10.79
C ALA A 42 35.06 4.61 -9.51
N ASP A 43 34.71 5.87 -9.26
CA ASP A 43 35.16 6.61 -8.08
C ASP A 43 34.26 6.37 -6.87
N ARG A 44 33.12 5.69 -7.08
CA ARG A 44 32.20 5.37 -5.98
C ARG A 44 32.78 4.24 -5.15
N PRO A 45 32.97 4.45 -3.84
CA PRO A 45 33.59 3.47 -2.96
C PRO A 45 32.71 2.23 -2.82
N THR A 46 33.34 1.08 -2.70
CA THR A 46 32.62 -0.16 -2.38
C THR A 46 32.04 -0.10 -0.97
N SER A 47 31.00 -0.90 -0.70
CA SER A 47 30.40 -0.99 0.63
C SER A 47 31.41 -1.34 1.73
N ARG A 48 32.47 -2.10 1.39
CA ARG A 48 33.57 -2.42 2.31
C ARG A 48 34.38 -1.19 2.70
N ILE A 49 34.72 -0.35 1.73
CA ILE A 49 35.47 0.90 1.96
C ILE A 49 34.62 1.86 2.78
N LEU A 50 33.33 2.01 2.43
CA LEU A 50 32.40 2.86 3.16
C LEU A 50 32.26 2.46 4.64
N LEU A 51 32.12 1.17 4.92
CA LEU A 51 32.00 0.67 6.29
C LEU A 51 33.30 0.83 7.08
N GLN A 52 34.46 0.67 6.44
CA GLN A 52 35.73 0.93 7.10
C GLN A 52 35.85 2.41 7.48
N THR A 53 35.60 3.32 6.54
CA THR A 53 35.63 4.77 6.78
C THR A 53 34.61 5.18 7.85
N LEU A 54 33.38 4.67 7.81
CA LEU A 54 32.36 4.96 8.83
C LEU A 54 32.73 4.43 10.22
N ASN A 55 33.39 3.28 10.31
CA ASN A 55 33.85 2.74 11.59
C ASN A 55 35.01 3.56 12.18
N GLU A 56 35.94 4.02 11.33
CA GLU A 56 37.04 4.92 11.74
C GLU A 56 36.51 6.28 12.21
N LEU A 57 35.49 6.83 11.54
CA LEU A 57 34.83 8.07 11.96
C LEU A 57 34.04 7.87 13.25
N LYS A 58 33.38 6.71 13.41
CA LYS A 58 32.66 6.34 14.63
C LYS A 58 33.61 6.21 15.81
N SER A 59 34.78 5.57 15.68
CA SER A 59 35.74 5.48 16.79
C SER A 59 36.23 6.86 17.25
N ARG A 60 36.40 7.80 16.32
CA ARG A 60 36.78 9.19 16.61
C ARG A 60 35.67 9.99 17.31
N SER A 61 34.40 9.65 17.04
CA SER A 61 33.24 10.29 17.70
C SER A 61 33.09 9.93 19.18
N VAL A 62 33.61 8.77 19.61
CA VAL A 62 33.52 8.29 21.00
C VAL A 62 34.45 9.07 21.95
N GLU A 63 35.45 9.77 21.41
CA GLU A 63 36.42 10.57 22.16
C GLU A 63 35.99 12.03 22.37
N ILE A 64 34.86 12.46 21.79
CA ILE A 64 34.36 13.83 21.91
C ILE A 64 33.61 14.00 23.25
N GLN A 65 34.19 14.70 24.20
CA GLN A 65 33.49 15.17 25.41
C GLN A 65 32.89 16.56 25.16
N GLY A 66 31.56 16.65 25.21
CA GLY A 66 30.81 17.90 24.98
C GLY A 66 29.39 17.63 24.50
N ASP A 67 28.58 18.68 24.39
CA ASP A 67 27.17 18.63 23.98
C ASP A 67 27.06 18.22 22.49
N THR A 68 27.15 16.92 22.25
CA THR A 68 26.79 16.28 20.98
C THR A 68 25.29 16.07 21.00
N ASN A 69 24.53 17.17 20.99
CA ASN A 69 23.08 17.09 21.01
C ASN A 69 22.58 16.50 19.68
N VAL A 70 22.61 15.18 19.59
CA VAL A 70 22.18 14.37 18.45
C VAL A 70 20.75 14.74 18.05
N GLU A 71 19.92 15.16 19.01
CA GLU A 71 18.56 15.59 18.77
C GLU A 71 18.49 16.97 18.11
N ALA A 72 19.38 17.90 18.47
CA ALA A 72 19.55 19.16 17.75
C ALA A 72 20.05 18.94 16.31
N ILE A 73 21.00 18.03 16.09
CA ILE A 73 21.47 17.69 14.74
C ILE A 73 20.34 17.07 13.91
N LYS A 74 19.56 16.13 14.47
CA LYS A 74 18.38 15.58 13.79
C LYS A 74 17.35 16.66 13.48
N GLN A 75 17.13 17.60 14.40
CA GLN A 75 16.17 18.68 14.23
C GLN A 75 16.63 19.68 13.17
N ILE A 76 17.91 20.06 13.13
CA ILE A 76 18.49 20.91 12.08
C ILE A 76 18.40 20.21 10.72
N VAL A 77 18.75 18.92 10.64
CA VAL A 77 18.60 18.14 9.40
C VAL A 77 17.13 18.10 8.95
N TYR A 78 16.19 17.95 9.89
CA TYR A 78 14.77 18.01 9.62
C TYR A 78 14.35 19.40 9.12
N ASP A 79 14.72 20.46 9.81
CA ASP A 79 14.33 21.85 9.51
C ASP A 79 14.90 22.32 8.16
N VAL A 80 16.17 21.99 7.86
CA VAL A 80 16.79 22.25 6.55
C VAL A 80 16.12 21.46 5.42
N CYS A 81 15.60 20.26 5.69
CA CYS A 81 14.76 19.55 4.72
C CYS A 81 13.37 20.18 4.55
N GLN A 82 12.87 20.93 5.53
CA GLN A 82 11.56 21.61 5.50
C GLN A 82 11.61 23.02 4.90
N GLU A 83 12.68 23.79 5.10
CA GLU A 83 12.82 25.14 4.51
C GLU A 83 12.86 25.10 2.97
N ASP A 84 13.49 24.06 2.43
CA ASP A 84 13.57 23.78 0.99
C ASP A 84 12.18 23.40 0.38
N LEU A 85 11.24 22.95 1.23
CA LEU A 85 9.84 22.67 0.86
C LEU A 85 8.96 23.93 0.88
N GLN A 86 9.29 24.94 1.70
CA GLN A 86 8.48 26.15 1.87
C GLN A 86 8.85 27.28 0.90
N SER A 87 10.10 27.34 0.44
CA SER A 87 10.60 28.42 -0.44
C SER A 87 10.18 28.29 -1.92
N ARG A 88 9.65 27.14 -2.35
CA ARG A 88 9.18 26.93 -3.73
C ARG A 88 7.68 27.22 -3.84
N SER A 89 7.35 28.31 -4.51
CA SER A 89 5.96 28.72 -4.77
C SER A 89 5.12 27.57 -5.37
N VAL A 90 3.90 27.42 -4.85
CA VAL A 90 2.92 26.33 -5.08
C VAL A 90 2.30 26.32 -6.49
N THR A 91 3.07 26.57 -7.55
CA THR A 91 2.56 26.64 -8.93
C THR A 91 3.25 25.71 -9.93
N SER A 92 4.32 24.98 -9.56
CA SER A 92 4.95 23.99 -10.43
C SER A 92 4.58 22.55 -10.02
N GLN A 93 4.38 21.67 -11.01
CA GLN A 93 4.19 20.23 -10.79
C GLN A 93 5.34 19.68 -9.93
N LEU A 94 5.01 19.10 -8.76
CA LEU A 94 5.95 18.33 -7.94
C LEU A 94 6.69 17.32 -8.82
N THR A 95 8.02 17.38 -8.83
CA THR A 95 8.85 16.44 -9.60
C THR A 95 9.08 15.15 -8.81
N MET A 96 9.41 14.05 -9.50
CA MET A 96 9.82 12.78 -8.87
C MET A 96 10.98 12.91 -7.86
N ASP A 97 11.84 13.91 -8.01
CA ASP A 97 12.96 14.13 -7.08
C ASP A 97 12.49 14.84 -5.80
N ASP A 98 11.55 15.79 -5.90
CA ASP A 98 10.87 16.39 -4.75
C ASP A 98 10.04 15.34 -3.99
N LEU A 99 9.43 14.44 -4.75
CA LEU A 99 8.66 13.29 -4.29
C LEU A 99 9.50 12.33 -3.45
N GLN A 100 10.66 11.94 -3.99
CA GLN A 100 11.65 11.11 -3.32
C GLN A 100 12.10 11.77 -2.01
N ARG A 101 12.45 13.06 -2.06
CA ARG A 101 12.89 13.80 -0.87
C ARG A 101 11.83 13.80 0.23
N THR A 102 10.58 14.08 -0.12
CA THR A 102 9.46 14.11 0.83
C THR A 102 9.23 12.75 1.50
N LEU A 103 9.19 11.66 0.72
CA LEU A 103 9.01 10.31 1.27
C LEU A 103 10.19 9.86 2.12
N MET A 104 11.42 10.16 1.70
CA MET A 104 12.62 9.83 2.46
C MET A 104 12.73 10.63 3.75
N ALA A 105 12.29 11.89 3.77
CA ALA A 105 12.23 12.71 4.98
C ALA A 105 11.17 12.20 5.96
N LYS A 106 9.96 11.87 5.46
CA LYS A 106 8.86 11.41 6.32
C LYS A 106 9.01 9.96 6.78
N TYR A 107 9.59 9.09 5.96
CA TYR A 107 9.72 7.65 6.25
C TYR A 107 11.12 7.09 5.92
N PRO A 108 12.19 7.61 6.54
CA PRO A 108 13.57 7.23 6.21
C PRO A 108 13.83 5.73 6.42
N HIS A 109 13.23 5.13 7.45
CA HIS A 109 13.39 3.70 7.79
C HIS A 109 12.64 2.76 6.84
N ARG A 110 11.77 3.30 5.97
CA ARG A 110 11.00 2.55 4.98
C ARG A 110 11.62 2.60 3.59
N PHE A 111 12.68 3.38 3.40
CA PHE A 111 13.42 3.38 2.14
C PHE A 111 14.33 2.15 2.04
N LEU A 112 14.27 1.45 0.91
CA LEU A 112 15.17 0.34 0.59
C LEU A 112 15.96 0.63 -0.69
N HIS A 113 17.28 0.60 -0.59
CA HIS A 113 18.16 0.73 -1.75
C HIS A 113 17.99 -0.47 -2.69
N SER A 114 18.09 -0.23 -4.00
CA SER A 114 17.87 -1.24 -5.03
C SER A 114 18.78 -2.46 -4.93
N ASP A 115 20.01 -2.29 -4.42
CA ASP A 115 20.96 -3.39 -4.26
C ASP A 115 20.48 -4.45 -3.27
N ASN A 116 19.55 -4.08 -2.39
CA ASN A 116 18.92 -4.98 -1.43
C ASN A 116 17.64 -5.63 -2.00
N ILE A 117 17.35 -5.45 -3.29
CA ILE A 117 16.15 -5.98 -3.95
C ILE A 117 16.56 -6.87 -5.12
N ARG A 118 16.00 -8.07 -5.16
CA ARG A 118 16.12 -8.99 -6.29
C ARG A 118 14.73 -9.28 -6.83
N LEU A 119 14.37 -8.63 -7.93
CA LEU A 119 13.15 -8.96 -8.67
C LEU A 119 13.26 -10.35 -9.29
N THR A 120 12.21 -11.15 -9.15
CA THR A 120 12.08 -12.38 -9.93
C THR A 120 11.55 -12.05 -11.33
N ARG A 121 11.78 -12.94 -12.31
CA ARG A 121 11.21 -12.82 -13.65
C ARG A 121 9.69 -13.10 -13.70
N LYS A 122 9.07 -13.45 -12.57
CA LYS A 122 7.68 -13.86 -12.51
C LYS A 122 6.80 -12.70 -12.06
N LYS A 123 5.98 -12.21 -12.97
CA LYS A 123 4.82 -11.38 -12.65
C LYS A 123 3.80 -12.23 -11.90
N ILE A 124 3.41 -11.79 -10.71
CA ILE A 124 2.47 -12.50 -9.82
C ILE A 124 1.07 -11.87 -9.83
N GLY A 125 0.96 -10.62 -10.27
CA GLY A 125 -0.31 -9.92 -10.41
C GLY A 125 -0.23 -8.76 -11.39
N GLN A 126 -1.40 -8.30 -11.82
CA GLN A 126 -1.59 -7.05 -12.54
C GLN A 126 -2.84 -6.39 -11.95
N GLY A 127 -2.66 -5.20 -11.41
CA GLY A 127 -3.75 -4.35 -10.98
C GLY A 127 -4.02 -3.27 -12.01
N HIS A 128 -4.99 -2.42 -11.71
CA HIS A 128 -5.37 -1.28 -12.55
C HIS A 128 -4.17 -0.34 -12.77
N PHE A 129 -3.38 -0.08 -11.72
CA PHE A 129 -2.32 0.93 -11.73
C PHE A 129 -0.91 0.40 -12.06
N GLY A 130 -0.76 -0.90 -12.27
CA GLY A 130 0.57 -1.49 -12.31
C GLY A 130 0.64 -3.00 -12.32
N SER A 131 1.85 -3.52 -12.32
CA SER A 131 2.15 -4.93 -12.20
C SER A 131 2.77 -5.25 -10.85
N VAL A 132 2.49 -6.44 -10.34
CA VAL A 132 3.09 -6.95 -9.10
C VAL A 132 3.99 -8.11 -9.47
N TRP A 133 5.23 -8.05 -9.01
CA TRP A 133 6.29 -9.02 -9.27
C TRP A 133 6.67 -9.74 -7.98
N GLY A 134 7.05 -11.01 -8.10
CA GLY A 134 7.74 -11.67 -7.00
C GLY A 134 9.12 -11.06 -6.82
N ALA A 135 9.56 -10.87 -5.59
CA ALA A 135 10.90 -10.38 -5.30
C ALA A 135 11.44 -11.01 -4.01
N SER A 136 12.74 -10.87 -3.78
CA SER A 136 13.34 -11.10 -2.48
C SER A 136 14.11 -9.85 -2.06
N ILE A 137 14.14 -9.60 -0.76
CA ILE A 137 14.92 -8.50 -0.20
C ILE A 137 15.84 -8.99 0.90
N CYS A 138 16.98 -8.34 1.01
CA CYS A 138 17.89 -8.49 2.14
C CYS A 138 17.51 -7.45 3.19
N ARG A 139 17.31 -7.85 4.46
CA ARG A 139 17.18 -6.83 5.52
C ARG A 139 18.52 -6.09 5.59
N PRO A 140 18.54 -4.75 5.63
CA PRO A 140 19.75 -4.03 5.97
C PRO A 140 20.09 -4.34 7.44
N SER A 141 20.80 -5.43 7.66
CA SER A 141 21.53 -5.69 8.90
C SER A 141 22.93 -5.11 8.73
N LEU A 142 23.52 -4.58 9.81
CA LEU A 142 24.89 -4.05 9.82
C LEU A 142 25.99 -5.11 9.53
N ASN A 143 25.61 -6.36 9.19
CA ASN A 143 26.54 -7.47 9.03
C ASN A 143 26.96 -7.65 7.56
N LEU A 144 28.26 -7.49 7.33
CA LEU A 144 28.97 -7.60 6.04
C LEU A 144 29.04 -9.02 5.45
N HIS A 145 28.69 -10.04 6.22
CA HIS A 145 28.69 -11.43 5.77
C HIS A 145 27.28 -11.86 5.37
N GLN A 146 26.87 -11.44 4.17
CA GLN A 146 25.58 -11.82 3.60
C GLN A 146 25.58 -13.32 3.28
N THR A 147 24.67 -14.06 3.90
CA THR A 147 24.39 -15.46 3.63
C THR A 147 23.09 -15.57 2.83
N LYS A 148 22.83 -16.73 2.18
CA LYS A 148 21.55 -16.98 1.49
C LYS A 148 20.34 -16.86 2.43
N SER A 149 20.53 -17.05 3.74
CA SER A 149 19.50 -16.93 4.78
C SER A 149 19.01 -15.50 5.04
N ASP A 150 19.69 -14.47 4.51
CA ASP A 150 19.32 -13.07 4.78
C ASP A 150 18.27 -12.51 3.79
N TRP A 151 17.93 -13.29 2.76
CA TRP A 151 16.95 -12.90 1.73
C TRP A 151 15.57 -13.50 2.02
N PHE A 152 14.56 -12.64 2.16
CA PHE A 152 13.19 -13.08 2.39
C PHE A 152 12.26 -12.66 1.26
N GLN A 153 11.26 -13.48 1.01
CA GLN A 153 10.33 -13.31 -0.10
C GLN A 153 9.35 -12.17 0.16
N VAL A 154 9.14 -11.34 -0.85
CA VAL A 154 8.26 -10.17 -0.84
C VAL A 154 7.54 -10.02 -2.18
N ALA A 155 6.56 -9.11 -2.23
CA ALA A 155 5.91 -8.67 -3.45
C ALA A 155 6.36 -7.25 -3.80
N ALA A 156 6.63 -6.99 -5.08
CA ALA A 156 7.05 -5.70 -5.59
C ALA A 156 6.00 -5.14 -6.56
N LYS A 157 5.26 -4.10 -6.14
CA LYS A 157 4.30 -3.39 -7.02
C LYS A 157 5.03 -2.28 -7.77
N MET A 158 4.93 -2.34 -9.09
CA MET A 158 5.51 -1.40 -10.04
C MET A 158 4.40 -0.73 -10.84
N PHE A 159 4.48 0.58 -11.01
CA PHE A 159 3.40 1.37 -11.58
C PHE A 159 3.67 1.70 -13.04
N LYS A 160 2.64 1.76 -13.90
CA LYS A 160 2.83 2.09 -15.32
C LYS A 160 3.13 3.59 -15.51
N LYS A 161 3.99 3.94 -16.46
CA LYS A 161 4.29 5.33 -16.84
C LYS A 161 3.16 5.89 -17.70
N GLY A 162 2.61 7.04 -17.32
CA GLY A 162 1.65 7.79 -18.14
C GLY A 162 0.17 7.73 -17.72
N ASP A 163 -0.18 6.98 -16.68
CA ASP A 163 -1.60 6.73 -16.35
C ASP A 163 -2.20 7.69 -15.31
N ARG A 164 -1.45 8.65 -14.77
CA ARG A 164 -2.02 9.59 -13.79
C ARG A 164 -1.51 11.01 -13.98
N ASN A 165 -2.45 11.93 -14.17
CA ASN A 165 -2.26 13.31 -13.73
C ASN A 165 -1.96 13.27 -12.22
N SER A 166 -0.75 13.72 -11.87
CA SER A 166 -0.16 13.83 -10.53
C SER A 166 0.60 12.61 -9.99
N GLU A 167 1.92 12.67 -10.12
CA GLU A 167 2.90 12.01 -9.25
C GLU A 167 2.57 12.23 -7.74
N ALA A 168 1.84 13.29 -7.40
CA ALA A 168 1.28 13.52 -6.06
C ALA A 168 0.23 12.46 -5.62
N SER A 169 -0.65 11.98 -6.50
CA SER A 169 -1.58 10.90 -6.17
C SER A 169 -0.85 9.59 -5.84
N PHE A 170 0.31 9.41 -6.46
CA PHE A 170 1.18 8.27 -6.26
C PHE A 170 1.88 8.34 -4.90
N VAL A 171 2.41 9.50 -4.50
CA VAL A 171 2.93 9.67 -3.13
C VAL A 171 1.89 9.47 -2.05
N ARG A 172 0.68 9.95 -2.27
CA ARG A 172 -0.40 9.73 -1.31
C ARG A 172 -0.66 8.25 -1.08
N GLU A 173 -0.66 7.44 -2.14
CA GLU A 173 -0.81 5.98 -2.02
C GLU A 173 0.34 5.36 -1.19
N ILE A 174 1.58 5.81 -1.41
CA ILE A 174 2.74 5.34 -0.63
C ILE A 174 2.66 5.78 0.83
N ALA A 175 2.40 7.07 1.08
CA ALA A 175 2.31 7.63 2.42
C ALA A 175 1.18 6.98 3.23
N LEU A 176 0.00 6.81 2.61
CA LEU A 176 -1.10 6.07 3.21
C LEU A 176 -0.65 4.64 3.54
N ALA A 177 -0.07 3.92 2.58
CA ALA A 177 0.41 2.55 2.78
C ALA A 177 1.50 2.44 3.87
N CYS A 178 2.36 3.45 4.03
CA CYS A 178 3.35 3.53 5.13
C CYS A 178 2.68 3.58 6.50
N GLU A 179 1.53 4.23 6.59
CA GLU A 179 0.82 4.49 7.84
C GLU A 179 -0.11 3.33 8.24
N LEU A 180 -0.46 2.42 7.32
CA LEU A 180 -1.32 1.27 7.64
C LEU A 180 -0.52 0.15 8.31
N ASP A 181 -0.91 -0.21 9.54
CA ASP A 181 -0.38 -1.38 10.24
C ASP A 181 -1.51 -2.12 10.95
N HIS A 182 -1.98 -3.22 10.35
CA HIS A 182 -3.03 -4.06 10.90
C HIS A 182 -2.88 -5.50 10.38
N PRO A 183 -3.13 -6.55 11.19
CA PRO A 183 -2.95 -7.94 10.78
C PRO A 183 -3.82 -8.38 9.60
N LYS A 184 -4.88 -7.63 9.27
CA LYS A 184 -5.81 -7.90 8.16
C LYS A 184 -5.68 -6.93 6.98
N ILE A 185 -4.61 -6.14 6.96
CA ILE A 185 -4.24 -5.24 5.87
C ILE A 185 -2.87 -5.68 5.34
N VAL A 186 -2.70 -5.77 4.03
CA VAL A 186 -1.40 -6.10 3.43
C VAL A 186 -0.39 -5.03 3.81
N LYS A 187 0.66 -5.44 4.52
CA LYS A 187 1.67 -4.56 5.05
C LYS A 187 2.62 -4.11 3.95
N MET A 188 2.70 -2.80 3.77
CA MET A 188 3.82 -2.20 3.05
C MET A 188 5.05 -2.25 3.98
N LEU A 189 6.11 -2.88 3.49
CA LEU A 189 7.36 -3.07 4.22
C LEU A 189 8.30 -1.92 3.92
N TYR A 190 8.55 -1.67 2.63
CA TYR A 190 9.47 -0.64 2.16
C TYR A 190 8.94 0.00 0.87
N PHE A 191 9.44 1.19 0.55
CA PHE A 191 9.42 1.72 -0.81
C PHE A 191 10.87 1.79 -1.33
N ALA A 192 11.02 1.64 -2.63
CA ALA A 192 12.31 1.69 -3.28
C ALA A 192 12.23 2.52 -4.54
N ILE A 193 13.36 3.11 -4.89
CA ILE A 193 13.51 3.83 -6.15
C ILE A 193 14.24 2.87 -7.06
N ASN A 194 13.47 2.38 -8.03
CA ASN A 194 13.81 1.37 -8.98
C ASN A 194 14.80 1.91 -10.04
N PRO A 195 16.05 1.41 -10.08
CA PRO A 195 16.96 1.65 -11.21
C PRO A 195 16.68 0.70 -12.38
N TYR A 196 15.89 -0.38 -12.19
CA TYR A 196 15.58 -1.34 -13.24
C TYR A 196 14.62 -0.71 -14.25
N ILE A 197 15.16 -0.29 -15.39
CA ILE A 197 14.35 0.04 -16.56
C ILE A 197 13.86 -1.27 -17.17
N ILE A 198 12.73 -1.78 -16.67
CA ILE A 198 12.01 -2.87 -17.34
C ILE A 198 11.30 -2.23 -18.55
N LYS A 199 11.85 -2.47 -19.75
CA LYS A 199 11.16 -2.18 -21.01
C LYS A 199 10.43 -3.46 -21.43
N GLU A 200 9.15 -3.58 -21.11
CA GLU A 200 8.29 -4.51 -21.86
C GLU A 200 7.88 -3.81 -23.16
N GLU A 201 7.67 -4.57 -24.25
CA GLU A 201 7.45 -4.06 -25.62
C GLU A 201 6.35 -2.98 -25.75
N GLN A 202 5.51 -2.79 -24.73
CA GLN A 202 4.40 -1.82 -24.72
C GLN A 202 4.35 -0.88 -23.50
N PHE A 203 5.21 -1.04 -22.48
CA PHE A 203 5.10 -0.25 -21.25
C PHE A 203 6.46 0.14 -20.66
N SER A 204 6.55 1.42 -20.24
CA SER A 204 7.58 1.90 -19.33
C SER A 204 6.99 1.94 -17.92
N TYR A 205 7.76 1.54 -16.91
CA TYR A 205 7.33 1.58 -15.50
C TYR A 205 7.88 2.82 -14.77
N SER A 206 7.17 3.25 -13.73
CA SER A 206 7.60 4.29 -12.78
C SER A 206 8.91 3.88 -12.10
N LYS A 207 9.71 4.89 -11.75
CA LYS A 207 10.95 4.73 -10.98
C LYS A 207 10.70 4.35 -9.52
N ILE A 208 9.46 4.22 -9.05
CA ILE A 208 9.19 3.82 -7.65
C ILE A 208 8.51 2.46 -7.60
N MET A 209 8.90 1.67 -6.61
CA MET A 209 8.40 0.35 -6.31
C MET A 209 7.93 0.28 -4.86
N LEU A 210 6.77 -0.33 -4.64
CA LEU A 210 6.30 -0.67 -3.30
C LEU A 210 6.65 -2.12 -2.98
N ILE A 211 7.38 -2.32 -1.89
CA ILE A 211 7.74 -3.63 -1.36
C ILE A 211 6.75 -3.99 -0.26
N MET A 212 6.00 -5.07 -0.47
CA MET A 212 4.94 -5.53 0.42
C MET A 212 5.24 -6.95 0.89
N GLU A 213 4.61 -7.36 1.98
CA GLU A 213 4.64 -8.76 2.39
C GLU A 213 4.15 -9.70 1.28
N TYR A 214 4.71 -10.91 1.22
CA TYR A 214 4.31 -11.91 0.24
C TYR A 214 3.13 -12.75 0.73
N MET A 215 2.09 -12.83 -0.10
CA MET A 215 0.86 -13.57 0.18
C MET A 215 0.85 -14.86 -0.66
N ASN A 216 1.19 -15.99 -0.02
CA ASN A 216 1.57 -17.23 -0.69
C ASN A 216 0.40 -18.02 -1.31
N MET A 217 -0.85 -17.63 -1.05
CA MET A 217 -2.03 -18.26 -1.64
C MET A 217 -2.68 -17.43 -2.77
N ASN A 218 -2.03 -16.36 -3.23
CA ASN A 218 -2.55 -15.39 -4.21
C ASN A 218 -3.83 -14.66 -3.73
N SER A 219 -4.59 -14.11 -4.67
CA SER A 219 -5.86 -13.43 -4.38
C SER A 219 -6.98 -14.40 -4.04
N LEU A 220 -7.91 -13.93 -3.21
CA LEU A 220 -9.06 -14.68 -2.75
C LEU A 220 -9.92 -15.16 -3.93
N ILE A 221 -10.11 -14.35 -4.96
CA ILE A 221 -10.83 -14.77 -6.18
C ILE A 221 -10.17 -16.00 -6.84
N LYS A 222 -8.83 -16.06 -6.89
CA LYS A 222 -8.13 -17.23 -7.42
C LYS A 222 -8.30 -18.44 -6.50
N TYR A 223 -8.32 -18.23 -5.20
CA TYR A 223 -8.52 -19.30 -4.22
C TYR A 223 -9.93 -19.91 -4.31
N VAL A 224 -10.99 -19.12 -4.29
CA VAL A 224 -12.38 -19.63 -4.31
C VAL A 224 -12.81 -20.17 -5.69
N SER A 225 -12.13 -19.79 -6.77
CA SER A 225 -12.40 -20.31 -8.11
C SER A 225 -11.72 -21.65 -8.41
N ARG A 226 -10.83 -22.13 -7.52
CA ARG A 226 -10.13 -23.41 -7.71
C ARG A 226 -11.10 -24.59 -7.59
N LYS A 227 -10.91 -25.58 -8.46
CA LYS A 227 -11.68 -26.84 -8.46
C LYS A 227 -10.93 -27.99 -7.78
N ASP A 228 -9.63 -27.81 -7.56
CA ASP A 228 -8.71 -28.81 -7.04
C ASP A 228 -8.55 -28.77 -5.51
N ILE A 229 -9.21 -27.82 -4.84
CA ILE A 229 -9.22 -27.72 -3.39
C ILE A 229 -10.64 -27.72 -2.85
N PRO A 230 -10.92 -28.43 -1.74
CA PRO A 230 -12.19 -28.32 -1.06
C PRO A 230 -12.30 -26.95 -0.39
N LEU A 231 -13.40 -26.24 -0.66
CA LEU A 231 -13.72 -24.99 0.02
C LEU A 231 -14.50 -25.29 1.30
N VAL A 232 -13.81 -25.17 2.43
CA VAL A 232 -14.39 -25.47 3.75
C VAL A 232 -15.19 -24.24 4.23
N PRO A 233 -16.50 -24.37 4.53
CA PRO A 233 -17.34 -23.22 4.93
C PRO A 233 -16.80 -22.43 6.12
N ALA A 234 -16.19 -23.11 7.09
CA ALA A 234 -15.57 -22.46 8.24
C ALA A 234 -14.38 -21.57 7.85
N ILE A 235 -13.59 -21.96 6.84
CA ILE A 235 -12.49 -21.16 6.30
C ILE A 235 -13.04 -19.95 5.53
N LEU A 236 -14.08 -20.15 4.71
CA LEU A 236 -14.73 -19.04 3.98
C LEU A 236 -15.32 -17.99 4.94
N LEU A 237 -16.01 -18.43 6.00
CA LEU A 237 -16.49 -17.54 7.05
C LEU A 237 -15.34 -16.81 7.74
N LYS A 238 -14.25 -17.51 8.08
CA LYS A 238 -13.07 -16.90 8.69
C LYS A 238 -12.46 -15.82 7.79
N ILE A 239 -12.39 -16.06 6.48
CA ILE A 239 -11.94 -15.08 5.49
C ILE A 239 -12.85 -13.84 5.49
N CYS A 240 -14.17 -14.00 5.49
CA CYS A 240 -15.09 -12.86 5.57
C CYS A 240 -14.92 -12.05 6.87
N ILE A 241 -14.69 -12.74 8.00
CA ILE A 241 -14.40 -12.07 9.28
C ILE A 241 -13.08 -11.31 9.22
N ASP A 242 -12.03 -11.90 8.65
CA ASP A 242 -10.72 -11.25 8.45
C ASP A 242 -10.85 -9.98 7.60
N ILE A 243 -11.62 -10.02 6.51
CA ILE A 243 -11.89 -8.84 5.67
C ILE A 243 -12.64 -7.78 6.48
N ALA A 244 -13.70 -8.16 7.22
CA ALA A 244 -14.47 -7.24 8.05
C ALA A 244 -13.58 -6.57 9.11
N GLU A 245 -12.71 -7.33 9.79
CA GLU A 245 -11.71 -6.81 10.74
C GLU A 245 -10.77 -5.77 10.08
N GLY A 246 -10.30 -6.03 8.86
CA GLY A 246 -9.50 -5.06 8.10
C GLY A 246 -10.28 -3.78 7.77
N MET A 247 -11.55 -3.91 7.40
CA MET A 247 -12.40 -2.77 7.06
C MET A 247 -12.88 -1.97 8.29
N VAL A 248 -13.01 -2.60 9.47
CA VAL A 248 -13.17 -1.90 10.76
C VAL A 248 -11.98 -0.97 10.98
N TYR A 249 -10.76 -1.48 10.80
CA TYR A 249 -9.55 -0.68 10.96
C TYR A 249 -9.50 0.52 9.99
N LEU A 250 -9.80 0.31 8.69
CA LEU A 250 -9.80 1.41 7.72
C LEU A 250 -10.88 2.44 8.01
N SER A 251 -12.11 1.99 8.30
CA SER A 251 -13.23 2.90 8.60
C SER A 251 -13.00 3.72 9.88
N GLY A 252 -12.41 3.12 10.92
CA GLY A 252 -12.01 3.83 12.15
C GLY A 252 -10.89 4.84 11.95
N ARG A 253 -10.15 4.75 10.83
CA ARG A 253 -9.14 5.74 10.40
C ARG A 253 -9.65 6.67 9.31
N GLU A 254 -10.95 6.65 9.04
CA GLU A 254 -11.61 7.49 8.03
C GLU A 254 -11.08 7.28 6.60
N ILE A 255 -10.62 6.05 6.31
CA ILE A 255 -10.13 5.65 4.99
C ILE A 255 -11.22 4.86 4.29
N VAL A 256 -11.57 5.29 3.07
CA VAL A 256 -12.50 4.58 2.18
C VAL A 256 -11.69 3.85 1.12
N HIS A 257 -11.90 2.54 0.97
CA HIS A 257 -11.17 1.66 0.08
C HIS A 257 -11.55 1.85 -1.40
N ARG A 258 -12.85 1.94 -1.69
CA ARG A 258 -13.47 2.15 -3.02
C ARG A 258 -13.36 1.01 -4.04
N ASP A 259 -12.42 0.10 -3.86
CA ASP A 259 -12.26 -1.07 -4.74
C ASP A 259 -12.23 -2.40 -3.97
N LEU A 260 -13.10 -2.55 -2.96
CA LEU A 260 -13.16 -3.78 -2.17
C LEU A 260 -13.83 -4.90 -2.99
N ALA A 261 -13.06 -5.94 -3.31
CA ALA A 261 -13.49 -7.08 -4.10
C ALA A 261 -12.62 -8.30 -3.77
N ALA A 262 -13.06 -9.52 -4.08
CA ALA A 262 -12.27 -10.73 -3.83
C ALA A 262 -10.93 -10.75 -4.61
N ARG A 263 -10.80 -10.00 -5.71
CA ARG A 263 -9.51 -9.82 -6.41
C ARG A 263 -8.47 -9.02 -5.61
N ASN A 264 -8.93 -8.15 -4.71
CA ASN A 264 -8.11 -7.24 -3.90
C ASN A 264 -7.96 -7.73 -2.45
N VAL A 265 -8.39 -8.95 -2.15
CA VAL A 265 -8.07 -9.64 -0.89
C VAL A 265 -7.02 -10.69 -1.19
N LEU A 266 -5.92 -10.70 -0.44
CA LEU A 266 -4.84 -11.67 -0.59
C LEU A 266 -4.83 -12.65 0.58
N LEU A 267 -4.41 -13.89 0.31
CA LEU A 267 -4.39 -14.96 1.30
C LEU A 267 -2.97 -15.41 1.63
N HIS A 268 -2.72 -15.66 2.90
CA HIS A 268 -1.48 -16.24 3.40
C HIS A 268 -1.79 -17.46 4.27
N GLN A 269 -1.08 -18.56 4.03
CA GLN A 269 -1.15 -19.76 4.84
C GLN A 269 0.16 -20.01 5.56
N SER A 270 0.06 -20.24 6.87
CA SER A 270 1.15 -20.71 7.73
C SER A 270 0.65 -21.90 8.54
N GLY A 271 1.21 -23.08 8.27
CA GLY A 271 0.67 -24.35 8.76
C GLY A 271 -0.80 -24.53 8.35
N ASP A 272 -1.66 -24.81 9.32
CA ASP A 272 -3.10 -25.01 9.10
C ASP A 272 -3.92 -23.70 9.14
N SER A 273 -3.27 -22.56 9.40
CA SER A 273 -3.95 -21.27 9.51
C SER A 273 -3.92 -20.51 8.18
N VAL A 274 -5.09 -20.16 7.67
CA VAL A 274 -5.27 -19.23 6.54
C VAL A 274 -5.70 -17.87 7.07
N VAL A 275 -5.02 -16.82 6.60
CA VAL A 275 -5.32 -15.42 6.93
C VAL A 275 -5.62 -14.66 5.64
N ALA A 276 -6.71 -13.89 5.66
CA ALA A 276 -7.03 -12.95 4.60
C ALA A 276 -6.59 -11.53 4.97
N LYS A 277 -6.06 -10.80 3.99
CA LYS A 277 -5.69 -9.39 4.14
C LYS A 277 -6.21 -8.57 2.96
N VAL A 278 -6.80 -7.42 3.26
CA VAL A 278 -7.23 -6.43 2.26
C VAL A 278 -6.00 -5.75 1.66
N SER A 279 -6.00 -5.55 0.35
CA SER A 279 -4.89 -5.04 -0.46
C SER A 279 -5.37 -4.05 -1.51
N ASP A 280 -4.42 -3.41 -2.19
CA ASP A 280 -4.64 -2.51 -3.34
C ASP A 280 -5.45 -1.24 -3.01
N PHE A 281 -4.85 -0.41 -2.16
CA PHE A 281 -5.32 0.93 -1.79
C PHE A 281 -5.15 1.99 -2.89
N GLY A 282 -5.01 1.59 -4.17
CA GLY A 282 -4.73 2.51 -5.27
C GLY A 282 -5.81 3.58 -5.48
N LEU A 283 -7.05 3.26 -5.08
CA LEU A 283 -8.20 4.15 -5.08
C LEU A 283 -8.56 4.69 -3.69
N ALA A 284 -7.87 4.25 -2.63
CA ALA A 284 -8.24 4.61 -1.26
C ALA A 284 -7.91 6.08 -0.94
N ARG A 285 -8.78 6.75 -0.18
CA ARG A 285 -8.62 8.16 0.23
C ARG A 285 -9.24 8.42 1.60
N ASN A 286 -8.78 9.48 2.24
CA ASN A 286 -9.39 10.04 3.45
C ASN A 286 -10.77 10.64 3.13
N MET A 287 -11.69 10.62 4.10
CA MET A 287 -13.07 11.06 3.89
C MET A 287 -13.20 12.52 3.41
N GLU A 288 -12.35 13.43 3.88
CA GLU A 288 -12.35 14.85 3.50
C GLU A 288 -12.05 15.08 2.00
N GLU A 289 -11.39 14.14 1.34
CA GLU A 289 -10.96 14.26 -0.07
C GLU A 289 -11.90 13.51 -1.05
N ASN A 290 -13.06 13.03 -0.58
CA ASN A 290 -13.89 12.07 -1.32
C ASN A 290 -14.70 12.64 -2.50
N TYR A 291 -14.67 13.95 -2.73
CA TYR A 291 -15.53 14.63 -3.73
C TYR A 291 -14.96 14.71 -5.16
N ARG A 292 -13.69 14.33 -5.39
CA ARG A 292 -12.92 14.82 -6.56
C ARG A 292 -12.77 13.90 -7.78
N PHE A 293 -13.29 12.66 -7.80
CA PHE A 293 -12.83 11.66 -8.80
C PHE A 293 -13.85 11.13 -9.82
N TYR A 294 -14.79 11.95 -10.30
CA TYR A 294 -15.59 11.61 -11.50
C TYR A 294 -15.12 12.28 -12.79
N ASN A 295 -13.88 12.76 -12.83
CA ASN A 295 -13.24 13.17 -14.09
C ASN A 295 -12.24 12.09 -14.55
N THR A 296 -12.65 10.83 -14.53
CA THR A 296 -11.89 9.73 -15.12
C THR A 296 -12.05 9.75 -16.64
N LYS A 297 -10.96 9.48 -17.36
CA LYS A 297 -10.98 9.34 -18.82
C LYS A 297 -11.93 8.20 -19.21
N PRO A 298 -12.51 8.22 -20.43
CA PRO A 298 -13.36 7.14 -20.95
C PRO A 298 -12.76 5.72 -20.87
N ASP A 299 -11.43 5.62 -20.76
CA ASP A 299 -10.70 4.35 -20.78
C ASP A 299 -10.49 3.71 -19.40
N GLU A 300 -10.92 4.35 -18.31
CA GLU A 300 -10.72 3.84 -16.95
C GLU A 300 -11.81 2.81 -16.56
N GLN A 301 -11.48 1.52 -16.54
CA GLN A 301 -12.39 0.44 -16.17
C GLN A 301 -12.72 0.48 -14.67
N MET A 302 -13.79 1.21 -14.31
CA MET A 302 -14.31 1.24 -12.95
C MET A 302 -15.00 -0.08 -12.58
N PRO A 303 -14.95 -0.51 -11.30
CA PRO A 303 -15.49 -1.78 -10.85
C PRO A 303 -17.01 -1.71 -10.62
N PHE A 304 -17.78 -1.31 -11.64
CA PHE A 304 -19.22 -1.03 -11.53
C PHE A 304 -20.03 -2.09 -10.77
N PRO A 305 -19.80 -3.42 -10.95
CA PRO A 305 -20.57 -4.43 -10.22
C PRO A 305 -20.40 -4.41 -8.69
N TRP A 306 -19.31 -3.82 -8.18
CA TRP A 306 -19.02 -3.67 -6.75
C TRP A 306 -19.38 -2.29 -6.21
N MET A 307 -19.71 -1.34 -7.06
CA MET A 307 -20.03 0.03 -6.67
C MET A 307 -21.48 0.13 -6.19
N PRO A 308 -21.75 0.93 -5.14
CA PRO A 308 -23.09 1.13 -4.64
C PRO A 308 -23.91 2.05 -5.57
N PRO A 309 -25.25 1.93 -5.58
CA PRO A 309 -26.11 2.62 -6.54
C PRO A 309 -26.01 4.15 -6.45
N GLU A 310 -25.81 4.73 -5.26
CA GLU A 310 -25.67 6.17 -5.08
C GLU A 310 -24.38 6.77 -5.67
N ILE A 311 -23.41 5.91 -6.00
CA ILE A 311 -22.14 6.26 -6.66
C ILE A 311 -22.27 6.06 -8.20
N LEU A 312 -23.28 5.33 -8.66
CA LEU A 312 -23.57 5.12 -10.08
C LEU A 312 -24.61 6.11 -10.65
N ASP A 313 -25.14 7.00 -9.80
CA ASP A 313 -26.22 7.91 -10.14
C ASP A 313 -25.69 9.21 -10.74
N ASP A 314 -25.88 9.40 -12.04
CA ASP A 314 -25.39 10.58 -12.77
C ASP A 314 -26.09 11.89 -12.37
N GLU A 315 -27.32 11.81 -11.84
CA GLU A 315 -28.13 12.97 -11.45
C GLU A 315 -27.89 13.44 -10.00
N ALA A 316 -27.27 12.61 -9.16
CA ALA A 316 -26.95 13.00 -7.80
C ALA A 316 -25.73 13.91 -7.82
N GLU A 317 -25.85 15.14 -7.30
CA GLU A 317 -24.69 15.98 -6.98
C GLU A 317 -23.61 15.13 -6.28
N ARG A 318 -22.51 14.86 -7.02
CA ARG A 318 -21.43 13.91 -6.72
C ARG A 318 -21.34 13.51 -5.24
N LYS A 319 -22.07 12.47 -4.84
CA LYS A 319 -22.01 11.96 -3.47
C LYS A 319 -20.60 11.41 -3.21
N PRO A 320 -19.97 11.77 -2.07
CA PRO A 320 -18.65 11.27 -1.75
C PRO A 320 -18.72 9.76 -1.54
N PHE A 321 -17.67 9.06 -1.94
CA PHE A 321 -17.43 7.70 -1.45
C PHE A 321 -17.46 7.70 0.08
N SER A 322 -17.91 6.61 0.69
CA SER A 322 -18.01 6.49 2.15
C SER A 322 -17.70 5.08 2.59
N SER A 323 -17.43 4.90 3.89
CA SER A 323 -17.30 3.57 4.50
C SER A 323 -18.56 2.72 4.29
N LYS A 324 -19.75 3.33 4.22
CA LYS A 324 -21.01 2.66 3.89
C LYS A 324 -21.10 2.26 2.41
N GLY A 325 -20.36 2.93 1.53
CA GLY A 325 -20.13 2.47 0.15
C GLY A 325 -19.27 1.21 0.13
N ASP A 326 -18.19 1.16 0.92
CA ASP A 326 -17.39 -0.07 1.05
C ASP A 326 -18.18 -1.22 1.68
N VAL A 327 -19.14 -0.95 2.57
CA VAL A 327 -20.06 -1.98 3.11
C VAL A 327 -20.85 -2.65 1.99
N TRP A 328 -21.29 -1.91 0.98
CA TRP A 328 -21.94 -2.49 -0.20
C TRP A 328 -20.98 -3.43 -0.94
N SER A 329 -19.78 -2.94 -1.25
CA SER A 329 -18.72 -3.71 -1.93
C SER A 329 -18.32 -4.97 -1.13
N PHE A 330 -18.35 -4.89 0.20
CA PHE A 330 -18.13 -6.04 1.08
C PHE A 330 -19.23 -7.10 0.93
N GLY A 331 -20.51 -6.70 0.84
CA GLY A 331 -21.60 -7.63 0.55
C GLY A 331 -21.39 -8.38 -0.78
N ILE A 332 -20.96 -7.67 -1.83
CA ILE A 332 -20.61 -8.29 -3.13
C ILE A 332 -19.41 -9.23 -2.97
N THR A 333 -18.38 -8.83 -2.22
CA THR A 333 -17.20 -9.65 -1.94
C THR A 333 -17.56 -10.93 -1.19
N MET A 334 -18.44 -10.87 -0.18
CA MET A 334 -18.96 -12.05 0.49
C MET A 334 -19.69 -12.97 -0.50
N TRP A 335 -20.50 -12.41 -1.40
CA TRP A 335 -21.16 -13.20 -2.42
C TRP A 335 -20.15 -13.87 -3.38
N GLU A 336 -19.07 -13.20 -3.78
CA GLU A 336 -17.99 -13.83 -4.57
C GLU A 336 -17.39 -15.03 -3.84
N VAL A 337 -17.15 -14.91 -2.53
CA VAL A 337 -16.61 -16.01 -1.70
C VAL A 337 -17.53 -17.21 -1.72
N PHE A 338 -18.82 -16.99 -1.42
CA PHE A 338 -19.79 -18.06 -1.26
C PHE A 338 -20.42 -18.54 -2.57
N SER A 339 -20.21 -17.84 -3.68
CA SER A 339 -20.54 -18.32 -5.03
C SER A 339 -19.39 -19.07 -5.71
N HIS A 340 -18.27 -19.24 -5.00
CA HIS A 340 -17.05 -19.86 -5.52
C HIS A 340 -16.47 -19.10 -6.72
N GLY A 341 -16.43 -17.78 -6.59
CA GLY A 341 -15.79 -16.87 -7.54
C GLY A 341 -16.59 -16.60 -8.80
N LYS A 342 -17.93 -16.78 -8.76
CA LYS A 342 -18.77 -16.30 -9.87
C LYS A 342 -18.58 -14.79 -10.00
N HIS A 343 -18.53 -14.32 -11.24
CA HIS A 343 -18.59 -12.89 -11.49
C HIS A 343 -19.98 -12.39 -11.05
N PRO A 344 -20.10 -11.23 -10.38
CA PRO A 344 -21.37 -10.65 -9.97
C PRO A 344 -22.13 -10.04 -11.17
N SER A 345 -22.14 -10.73 -12.32
CA SER A 345 -22.76 -10.25 -13.55
C SER A 345 -24.26 -10.08 -13.35
N VAL A 346 -24.67 -8.85 -13.10
CA VAL A 346 -25.92 -8.35 -13.68
C VAL A 346 -25.70 -8.46 -15.19
N ARG A 347 -26.63 -9.02 -15.97
CA ARG A 347 -26.47 -9.25 -17.43
C ARG A 347 -26.30 -7.96 -18.26
N MET A 348 -25.93 -6.86 -17.62
CA MET A 348 -25.91 -5.51 -18.17
C MET A 348 -24.58 -4.84 -17.77
N PRO A 349 -23.69 -4.56 -18.75
CA PRO A 349 -22.35 -4.04 -18.46
C PRO A 349 -22.31 -2.54 -18.11
N GLU A 350 -23.43 -1.83 -18.28
CA GLU A 350 -23.47 -0.37 -18.09
C GLU A 350 -23.80 0.01 -16.64
N PRO A 351 -23.16 1.07 -16.09
CA PRO A 351 -23.37 1.58 -14.73
C PRO A 351 -24.85 1.80 -14.37
N GLN A 352 -25.57 2.47 -15.27
CA GLN A 352 -26.99 2.79 -15.11
C GLN A 352 -27.85 1.53 -14.97
N ASN A 353 -27.50 0.48 -15.71
CA ASN A 353 -28.23 -0.77 -15.69
C ASN A 353 -28.00 -1.55 -14.39
N VAL A 354 -26.76 -1.57 -13.89
CA VAL A 354 -26.44 -2.13 -12.57
C VAL A 354 -27.24 -1.40 -11.48
N MET A 355 -27.23 -0.06 -11.52
CA MET A 355 -27.97 0.77 -10.57
C MET A 355 -29.48 0.49 -10.61
N ASN A 356 -30.08 0.55 -11.81
CA ASN A 356 -31.52 0.32 -12.01
C ASN A 356 -31.95 -1.06 -11.52
N TRP A 357 -31.12 -2.09 -11.77
CA TRP A 357 -31.39 -3.45 -11.31
C TRP A 357 -31.51 -3.53 -9.79
N TYR A 358 -30.58 -2.92 -9.04
CA TYR A 358 -30.66 -2.87 -7.57
C TYR A 358 -31.81 -2.01 -7.05
N ARG A 359 -32.14 -0.88 -7.73
CA ARG A 359 -33.30 -0.02 -7.41
C ARG A 359 -34.63 -0.75 -7.57
N GLN A 360 -34.73 -1.67 -8.52
CA GLN A 360 -35.88 -2.59 -8.70
C GLN A 360 -35.95 -3.70 -7.64
N LYS A 361 -35.18 -3.59 -6.54
CA LYS A 361 -35.10 -4.56 -5.44
C LYS A 361 -34.53 -5.93 -5.83
N ASN A 362 -33.94 -6.07 -7.03
CA ASN A 362 -33.23 -7.30 -7.38
C ASN A 362 -31.92 -7.43 -6.57
N ARG A 363 -31.53 -8.66 -6.26
CA ARG A 363 -30.31 -8.97 -5.46
C ARG A 363 -29.62 -10.20 -6.04
N LEU A 364 -28.31 -10.30 -5.80
CA LEU A 364 -27.54 -11.47 -6.23
C LEU A 364 -28.10 -12.73 -5.55
N PRO A 365 -28.21 -13.86 -6.25
CA PRO A 365 -28.93 -15.03 -5.73
C PRO A 365 -28.20 -15.67 -4.55
N ARG A 366 -28.95 -16.22 -3.59
CA ARG A 366 -28.40 -17.09 -2.54
C ARG A 366 -28.05 -18.45 -3.14
N GLU A 367 -26.82 -18.92 -2.94
CA GLU A 367 -26.45 -20.30 -3.28
C GLU A 367 -27.04 -21.29 -2.27
N ASN A 368 -27.38 -22.51 -2.69
CA ASN A 368 -28.11 -23.48 -1.85
C ASN A 368 -27.41 -23.82 -0.53
N PHE A 369 -26.07 -23.86 -0.54
CA PHE A 369 -25.26 -24.19 0.64
C PHE A 369 -24.98 -22.99 1.56
N VAL A 370 -25.49 -21.79 1.22
CA VAL A 370 -25.36 -20.58 2.04
C VAL A 370 -26.56 -20.48 2.98
N CYS A 371 -26.30 -20.43 4.29
CA CYS A 371 -27.36 -20.32 5.28
C CYS A 371 -28.05 -18.95 5.25
N GLU A 372 -29.29 -18.90 5.76
CA GLU A 372 -30.11 -17.69 5.81
C GLU A 372 -29.42 -16.56 6.55
N ASN A 373 -28.94 -16.82 7.77
CA ASN A 373 -28.25 -15.81 8.57
C ASN A 373 -27.10 -15.13 7.83
N LEU A 374 -26.30 -15.90 7.07
CA LEU A 374 -25.17 -15.38 6.31
C LEU A 374 -25.62 -14.55 5.10
N TYR A 375 -26.67 -15.00 4.41
CA TYR A 375 -27.25 -14.25 3.29
C TYR A 375 -27.97 -12.98 3.76
N ASP A 376 -28.61 -13.00 4.93
CA ASP A 376 -29.24 -11.83 5.55
C ASP A 376 -28.22 -10.74 5.86
N ILE A 377 -27.00 -11.12 6.27
CA ILE A 377 -25.88 -10.17 6.41
C ILE A 377 -25.55 -9.52 5.05
N MET A 378 -25.46 -10.29 3.96
CA MET A 378 -25.24 -9.72 2.61
C MET A 378 -26.39 -8.77 2.21
N MET A 379 -27.64 -9.14 2.51
CA MET A 379 -28.82 -8.32 2.24
C MET A 379 -28.82 -6.99 3.02
N LYS A 380 -28.33 -6.98 4.26
CA LYS A 380 -28.10 -5.75 5.04
C LYS A 380 -27.05 -4.84 4.39
N CYS A 381 -25.98 -5.41 3.83
CA CYS A 381 -24.99 -4.64 3.07
C CYS A 381 -25.59 -3.98 1.81
N TRP A 382 -26.58 -4.63 1.18
CA TRP A 382 -27.23 -4.14 -0.04
C TRP A 382 -28.53 -3.34 0.20
N ARG A 383 -28.65 -2.67 1.35
CA ARG A 383 -29.70 -1.66 1.55
C ARG A 383 -29.44 -0.45 0.63
N LEU A 384 -30.49 0.06 -0.01
CA LEU A 384 -30.36 1.17 -0.96
C LEU A 384 -29.92 2.44 -0.24
N GLU A 385 -30.59 2.76 0.86
CA GLU A 385 -30.22 3.90 1.70
C GLU A 385 -28.91 3.64 2.45
N THR A 386 -27.94 4.53 2.24
CA THR A 386 -26.59 4.43 2.83
C THR A 386 -26.63 4.35 4.36
N LYS A 387 -27.57 5.05 5.00
CA LYS A 387 -27.79 5.06 6.46
C LYS A 387 -28.32 3.74 7.03
N ASP A 388 -29.00 2.94 6.20
CA ASP A 388 -29.61 1.68 6.62
C ASP A 388 -28.62 0.50 6.53
N ARG A 389 -27.45 0.72 5.92
CA ARG A 389 -26.38 -0.27 5.88
C ARG A 389 -25.71 -0.32 7.26
N PRO A 390 -25.36 -1.51 7.78
CA PRO A 390 -24.67 -1.65 9.07
C PRO A 390 -23.26 -1.05 9.05
N ALA A 391 -22.66 -0.80 10.20
CA ALA A 391 -21.24 -0.47 10.28
C ALA A 391 -20.37 -1.74 10.16
N PHE A 392 -19.10 -1.60 9.76
CA PHE A 392 -18.19 -2.76 9.69
C PHE A 392 -18.01 -3.48 11.04
N VAL A 393 -18.08 -2.74 12.15
CA VAL A 393 -18.00 -3.33 13.50
C VAL A 393 -19.18 -4.26 13.78
N GLU A 394 -20.39 -3.85 13.40
CA GLU A 394 -21.61 -4.67 13.52
C GLU A 394 -21.48 -5.93 12.64
N LEU A 395 -21.05 -5.77 11.39
CA LEU A 395 -20.83 -6.89 10.46
C LEU A 395 -19.79 -7.89 10.99
N GLN A 396 -18.69 -7.40 11.55
CA GLN A 396 -17.63 -8.23 12.11
C GLN A 396 -18.13 -9.04 13.33
N GLN A 397 -18.96 -8.43 14.17
CA GLN A 397 -19.60 -9.09 15.31
C GLN A 397 -20.63 -10.13 14.85
N GLU A 398 -21.52 -9.77 13.93
CA GLU A 398 -22.54 -10.67 13.37
C GLU A 398 -21.89 -11.90 12.72
N LEU A 399 -20.88 -11.71 11.86
CA LEU A 399 -20.15 -12.82 11.25
C LEU A 399 -19.42 -13.69 12.27
N SER A 400 -18.85 -13.09 13.30
CA SER A 400 -18.17 -13.83 14.38
C SER A 400 -19.14 -14.67 15.20
N SER A 401 -20.39 -14.23 15.38
CA SER A 401 -21.44 -15.00 16.06
C SER A 401 -21.86 -16.27 15.32
N LEU A 402 -21.55 -16.36 14.02
CA LEU A 402 -21.79 -17.55 13.21
C LEU A 402 -20.71 -18.63 13.39
N ARG A 403 -19.61 -18.33 14.10
CA ARG A 403 -18.57 -19.33 14.39
C ARG A 403 -19.16 -20.47 15.24
N GLY A 404 -18.83 -21.71 14.89
CA GLY A 404 -19.27 -22.88 15.65
C GLY A 404 -20.73 -23.28 15.43
N GLN A 405 -21.54 -22.44 14.76
CA GLN A 405 -22.79 -22.89 14.18
C GLN A 405 -22.44 -23.90 13.08
N LYS A 406 -23.16 -25.03 13.01
CA LYS A 406 -23.05 -25.88 11.82
C LYS A 406 -23.53 -25.03 10.65
N ILE A 407 -22.58 -24.53 9.85
CA ILE A 407 -22.86 -24.06 8.49
C ILE A 407 -23.15 -25.34 7.71
N THR A 408 -24.30 -25.96 7.98
CA THR A 408 -24.71 -27.18 7.33
C THR A 408 -24.85 -26.86 5.85
N PRO A 409 -24.23 -27.64 4.95
CA PRO A 409 -24.74 -27.74 3.60
C PRO A 409 -26.17 -28.27 3.75
N TRP A 410 -27.15 -27.44 3.45
CA TRP A 410 -28.53 -27.90 3.42
C TRP A 410 -28.75 -28.55 2.05
N GLY A 411 -28.87 -29.88 2.07
CA GLY A 411 -29.52 -30.71 1.03
C GLY A 411 -28.98 -30.57 -0.38
#